data_AF-A0A7S0F0H0-F1
#
_entry.id   AF-A0A7S0F0H0-F1
#
_cell.length_a   1.000
_cell.length_b   1.000
_cell.length_c   1.000
_cell.angle_alpha   90.00
_cell.angle_beta   90.00
_cell.angle_gamma   90.00
#
_symmetry.space_group_name_H-M   'P 1'
#
loop_
_entity.id
_entity.type
_entity.pdbx_description
1 polymer ?
#
loop_
_entity_poly.entity_id
_entity_poly.type
_entity_poly.pdbx_seq_one_letter_code
_entity_poly.pdbx_strand_id
1 'polypeptide(L)'
;WSPAAGQERLVFGKGNEKGGGQKAVGASMTSLLILYGSQGGSAEEVAERLGREGEKRGYDVRVSAMDDYDVFSLPSEMALIAVASTTGQGDAPDNMRKFWNFLLKKSLPPDSLSSTSFSVFGLGDSSYAKFNAVAK
;
A
#
# COMPACT_ATOMS: atom_id res chain seq x y z
N TRP A 1 24.80 -55.15 19.24
CA TRP A 1 23.89 -55.08 18.09
C TRP A 1 23.94 -53.66 17.52
N SER A 2 24.57 -53.53 16.35
CA SER A 2 24.59 -52.41 15.37
C SER A 2 25.26 -53.00 14.13
N PRO A 3 24.97 -52.59 12.86
CA PRO A 3 24.95 -51.20 12.41
C PRO A 3 23.96 -50.82 11.27
N ALA A 4 24.03 -49.54 10.90
CA ALA A 4 23.52 -48.75 9.75
C ALA A 4 23.03 -49.41 8.44
N ALA A 5 22.00 -48.78 7.84
CA ALA A 5 21.66 -48.71 6.41
C ALA A 5 20.69 -47.52 6.24
N GLY A 6 20.62 -46.71 5.18
CA GLY A 6 21.21 -46.69 3.84
C GLY A 6 20.36 -45.68 3.05
N GLN A 7 21.01 -44.77 2.33
CA GLN A 7 20.34 -43.80 1.45
C GLN A 7 19.69 -44.51 0.25
N GLU A 8 18.49 -44.09 -0.15
CA GLU A 8 18.00 -44.29 -1.52
C GLU A 8 17.53 -42.98 -2.13
N ARG A 9 18.15 -42.67 -3.27
CA ARG A 9 17.95 -41.51 -4.12
C ARG A 9 17.22 -42.01 -5.36
N LEU A 10 16.00 -41.56 -5.60
CA LEU A 10 15.29 -41.80 -6.86
C LEU A 10 15.36 -40.54 -7.73
N VAL A 11 16.07 -40.65 -8.85
CA VAL A 11 16.07 -39.69 -9.96
C VAL A 11 15.64 -40.47 -11.19
N PHE A 12 14.50 -40.16 -11.80
CA PHE A 12 14.14 -40.34 -13.23
C PHE A 12 12.73 -39.72 -13.40
N GLY A 13 12.36 -39.01 -14.47
CA GLY A 13 13.01 -38.79 -15.75
C GLY A 13 12.37 -37.62 -16.51
N LYS A 14 13.01 -37.27 -17.62
CA LYS A 14 12.62 -36.20 -18.55
C LYS A 14 11.59 -36.78 -19.53
N GLY A 15 10.38 -36.24 -19.56
CA GLY A 15 9.32 -36.55 -20.51
C GLY A 15 8.59 -35.26 -20.92
N ASN A 16 8.54 -35.02 -22.22
CA ASN A 16 7.99 -33.82 -22.86
C ASN A 16 6.57 -34.13 -23.34
N GLU A 17 5.57 -33.41 -22.85
CA GLU A 17 4.20 -33.48 -23.37
C GLU A 17 3.61 -32.07 -23.50
N LYS A 18 3.33 -31.67 -24.74
CA LYS A 18 2.51 -30.51 -25.06
C LYS A 18 1.06 -30.84 -24.69
N GLY A 19 0.49 -30.10 -23.74
CA GLY A 19 -0.93 -30.11 -23.42
C GLY A 19 -1.40 -28.69 -23.16
N GLY A 20 -2.24 -28.16 -24.04
CA GLY A 20 -2.93 -26.90 -23.83
C GLY A 20 -4.03 -27.04 -22.76
N GLY A 21 -4.25 -25.95 -22.03
CA GLY A 21 -5.47 -25.71 -21.25
C GLY A 21 -5.44 -26.22 -19.81
N GLN A 22 -5.25 -25.31 -18.86
CA GLN A 22 -6.39 -24.69 -18.19
C GLN A 22 -5.94 -23.47 -17.38
N LYS A 23 -6.65 -22.37 -17.64
CA LYS A 23 -6.54 -21.08 -16.98
C LYS A 23 -6.98 -21.27 -15.54
N ALA A 24 -6.04 -21.28 -14.59
CA ALA A 24 -6.40 -20.97 -13.21
C ALA A 24 -6.71 -19.47 -13.17
N VAL A 25 -7.97 -19.11 -13.42
CA VAL A 25 -8.47 -17.80 -12.96
C VAL A 25 -8.63 -17.95 -11.44
N GLY A 26 -7.49 -17.93 -10.74
CA GLY A 26 -7.50 -17.61 -9.32
C GLY A 26 -8.17 -16.26 -9.18
N ALA A 27 -9.05 -16.10 -8.19
CA ALA A 27 -9.66 -14.82 -7.90
C ALA A 27 -8.55 -13.76 -7.82
N SER A 28 -8.50 -12.86 -8.80
CA SER A 28 -7.55 -11.75 -8.77
C SER A 28 -7.97 -10.86 -7.63
N MET A 29 -7.19 -10.87 -6.55
CA MET A 29 -7.41 -9.98 -5.41
C MET A 29 -7.31 -8.55 -5.92
N THR A 30 -8.23 -7.68 -5.48
CA THR A 30 -8.18 -6.26 -5.83
C THR A 30 -7.04 -5.62 -5.04
N SER A 31 -6.11 -4.93 -5.73
CA SER A 31 -5.01 -4.22 -5.08
C SER A 31 -5.52 -3.01 -4.31
N LEU A 32 -5.05 -2.82 -3.08
CA LEU A 32 -5.33 -1.66 -2.24
C LEU A 32 -4.02 -1.07 -1.71
N LEU A 33 -3.72 0.16 -2.09
CA LEU A 33 -2.61 0.92 -1.53
C LEU A 33 -3.09 1.76 -0.34
N ILE A 34 -2.36 1.72 0.76
CA ILE A 34 -2.59 2.57 1.94
C ILE A 34 -1.31 3.35 2.22
N LEU A 35 -1.37 4.67 2.10
CA LEU A 35 -0.25 5.56 2.37
C LEU A 35 -0.50 6.37 3.64
N TYR A 36 0.52 6.50 4.50
CA TYR A 36 0.38 7.30 5.71
C TYR A 36 1.41 8.44 5.83
N GLY A 37 0.96 9.56 6.39
CA GLY A 37 1.79 10.63 6.92
C GLY A 37 1.51 10.76 8.41
N SER A 38 2.52 10.54 9.25
CA SER A 38 2.35 10.51 10.71
C SER A 38 3.45 11.26 11.44
N GLN A 39 3.04 12.07 12.42
CA GLN A 39 3.93 12.54 13.49
C GLN A 39 3.55 11.82 14.78
N GLY A 40 4.47 11.04 15.36
CA GLY A 40 4.22 10.32 16.62
C GLY A 40 3.39 9.02 16.51
N GLY A 41 3.16 8.51 15.30
CA GLY A 41 2.69 7.13 15.06
C GLY A 41 1.16 6.92 14.96
N SER A 42 0.31 7.89 15.33
CA SER A 42 -1.15 7.64 15.33
C SER A 42 -1.75 7.36 13.94
N ALA A 43 -1.23 8.01 12.88
CA ALA A 43 -1.72 7.76 11.51
C ALA A 43 -1.20 6.44 10.95
N GLU A 44 0.00 6.04 11.34
CA GLU A 44 0.59 4.74 11.02
C GLU A 44 -0.22 3.60 11.64
N GLU A 45 -0.53 3.67 12.94
CA GLU A 45 -1.37 2.68 13.61
C GLU A 45 -2.75 2.51 12.94
N VAL A 46 -3.36 3.61 12.51
CA VAL A 46 -4.62 3.58 11.76
C VAL A 46 -4.44 2.93 10.39
N ALA A 47 -3.38 3.29 9.66
CA ALA A 47 -3.08 2.72 8.34
C ALA A 47 -2.84 1.21 8.42
N GLU A 48 -2.07 0.75 9.39
CA GLU A 48 -1.86 -0.69 9.62
C GLU A 48 -3.16 -1.41 9.99
N ARG A 49 -4.02 -0.79 10.81
CA ARG A 49 -5.33 -1.36 11.15
C ARG A 49 -6.20 -1.49 9.91
N LEU A 50 -6.24 -0.48 9.05
CA LEU A 50 -6.93 -0.55 7.77
C LEU A 50 -6.34 -1.66 6.88
N GLY A 51 -5.01 -1.82 6.89
CA GLY A 51 -4.34 -2.89 6.16
C GLY A 51 -4.82 -4.27 6.56
N ARG A 52 -4.77 -4.57 7.86
CA ARG A 52 -5.26 -5.85 8.42
C ARG A 52 -6.73 -6.11 8.11
N GLU A 53 -7.57 -5.07 8.10
CA GLU A 53 -8.99 -5.20 7.75
C GLU A 53 -9.21 -5.39 6.24
N GLY A 54 -8.36 -4.79 5.39
CA GLY A 54 -8.37 -5.00 3.94
C GLY A 54 -8.00 -6.43 3.56
N GLU A 55 -6.93 -6.96 4.14
CA GLU A 55 -6.51 -8.35 3.92
C GLU A 55 -7.61 -9.35 4.28
N LYS A 56 -8.26 -9.17 5.45
CA LYS A 56 -9.41 -9.99 5.89
C LYS A 56 -10.59 -9.95 4.90
N ARG A 57 -10.74 -8.87 4.14
CA ARG A 57 -11.80 -8.67 3.15
C ARG A 57 -11.42 -9.14 1.75
N GLY A 58 -10.21 -9.68 1.55
CA GLY A 58 -9.77 -10.19 0.26
C GLY A 58 -9.10 -9.15 -0.64
N TYR A 59 -8.51 -8.10 -0.08
CA TYR A 59 -7.66 -7.17 -0.84
C TYR A 59 -6.19 -7.59 -0.79
N ASP A 60 -5.45 -7.32 -1.86
CA ASP A 60 -3.98 -7.36 -1.86
C ASP A 60 -3.48 -6.00 -1.38
N VAL A 61 -3.08 -5.92 -0.11
CA VAL A 61 -2.85 -4.64 0.57
C VAL A 61 -1.37 -4.32 0.68
N ARG A 62 -1.01 -3.07 0.37
CA ARG A 62 0.30 -2.49 0.70
C ARG A 62 0.13 -1.29 1.61
N VAL A 63 0.91 -1.24 2.68
CA VAL A 63 0.95 -0.12 3.62
C VAL A 63 2.37 0.47 3.60
N SER A 64 2.48 1.79 3.45
CA SER A 64 3.79 2.49 3.42
C SER A 64 3.67 3.93 3.90
N ALA A 65 4.75 4.47 4.46
CA ALA A 65 4.87 5.91 4.63
C ALA A 65 4.84 6.59 3.25
N MET A 66 4.28 7.80 3.18
CA MET A 66 4.11 8.54 1.93
C MET A 66 5.45 8.86 1.24
N ASP A 67 6.47 9.25 2.02
CA ASP A 67 7.79 9.58 1.46
C ASP A 67 8.65 8.35 1.09
N ASP A 68 8.23 7.15 1.51
CA ASP A 68 8.87 5.88 1.12
C ASP A 68 8.23 5.28 -0.15
N TYR A 69 7.08 5.81 -0.56
CA TYR A 69 6.38 5.38 -1.76
C TYR A 69 6.83 6.15 -3.01
N ASP A 70 7.00 5.44 -4.12
CA ASP A 70 7.27 6.08 -5.40
C ASP A 70 6.02 6.76 -5.97
N VAL A 71 5.95 8.08 -5.78
CA VAL A 71 4.82 8.91 -6.22
C VAL A 71 4.54 8.81 -7.72
N PHE A 72 5.54 8.48 -8.55
CA PHE A 72 5.35 8.30 -10.00
C PHE A 72 4.57 7.03 -10.34
N SER A 73 4.50 6.09 -9.41
CA SER A 73 3.72 4.86 -9.55
C SER A 73 2.22 5.05 -9.24
N LEU A 74 1.82 6.17 -8.62
CA LEU A 74 0.42 6.46 -8.25
C LEU A 74 -0.60 6.26 -9.40
N PRO A 75 -0.37 6.73 -10.64
CA PRO A 75 -1.36 6.58 -11.71
C PRO A 75 -1.68 5.13 -12.08
N SER A 76 -0.79 4.20 -11.72
CA SER A 76 -0.98 2.77 -11.96
C SER A 76 -1.80 2.08 -10.87
N GLU A 77 -2.10 2.78 -9.78
CA GLU A 77 -2.85 2.24 -8.65
C GLU A 77 -4.35 2.34 -8.89
N MET A 78 -5.08 1.25 -8.63
CA MET A 78 -6.53 1.23 -8.78
C MET A 78 -7.26 1.85 -7.58
N ALA A 79 -6.76 1.59 -6.36
CA ALA A 79 -7.38 2.04 -5.12
C ALA A 79 -6.32 2.52 -4.12
N LEU A 80 -6.53 3.72 -3.57
CA LEU A 80 -5.66 4.37 -2.59
C LEU A 80 -6.43 4.85 -1.36
N ILE A 81 -5.92 4.58 -0.17
CA ILE A 81 -6.33 5.25 1.06
C ILE A 81 -5.14 6.06 1.60
N ALA A 82 -5.28 7.37 1.67
CA ALA A 82 -4.31 8.26 2.29
C ALA A 82 -4.70 8.55 3.75
N VAL A 83 -3.83 8.26 4.70
CA VAL A 83 -4.03 8.50 6.13
C VAL A 83 -3.05 9.57 6.59
N ALA A 84 -3.53 10.78 6.86
CA ALA A 84 -2.63 11.91 7.14
C ALA A 84 -2.96 12.57 8.49
N SER A 85 -1.97 12.65 9.38
CA SER A 85 -2.06 13.51 10.55
C SER A 85 -1.72 14.95 10.20
N THR A 86 -2.34 15.92 10.88
CA THR A 86 -1.93 17.33 10.81
C THR A 86 -1.02 17.66 12.00
N THR A 87 0.12 18.31 11.75
CA THR A 87 1.07 18.69 12.82
C THR A 87 0.95 20.17 13.18
N GLY A 88 1.16 20.48 14.47
CA GLY A 88 1.40 21.83 15.00
C GLY A 88 0.53 22.93 14.39
N GLN A 89 1.12 23.68 13.45
CA GLN A 89 0.52 24.85 12.79
C GLN A 89 -0.17 24.52 11.45
N GLY A 90 -0.67 23.30 11.29
CA GLY A 90 -1.33 22.84 10.06
C GLY A 90 -0.39 22.25 9.02
N ASP A 91 0.82 21.83 9.42
CA ASP A 91 1.85 21.37 8.50
C ASP A 91 1.80 19.85 8.30
N ALA A 92 2.23 19.41 7.12
CA ALA A 92 2.39 17.99 6.81
C ALA A 92 3.49 17.36 7.71
N PRO A 93 3.30 16.10 8.15
CA PRO A 93 4.33 15.32 8.85
C PRO A 93 5.60 15.15 8.02
N ASP A 94 6.72 14.91 8.69
CA ASP A 94 8.03 14.81 8.03
C ASP A 94 8.12 13.64 7.04
N ASN A 95 7.49 12.50 7.35
CA ASN A 95 7.45 11.31 6.49
C ASN A 95 6.43 11.40 5.33
N MET A 96 5.92 12.61 5.07
CA MET A 96 4.94 12.91 4.02
C MET A 96 5.33 14.14 3.19
N ARG A 97 6.38 14.87 3.60
CA ARG A 97 6.67 16.21 3.09
C ARG A 97 7.05 16.19 1.62
N LYS A 98 7.83 15.21 1.16
CA LYS A 98 8.24 15.11 -0.25
C LYS A 98 7.04 14.76 -1.14
N PHE A 99 6.25 13.79 -0.72
CA PHE A 99 5.05 13.35 -1.41
C PHE A 99 4.02 14.49 -1.53
N TRP A 100 3.75 15.17 -0.41
CA TRP A 100 2.86 16.32 -0.35
C TRP A 100 3.28 17.44 -1.31
N ASN A 101 4.55 17.84 -1.26
CA ASN A 101 5.08 18.89 -2.13
C ASN A 101 5.04 18.50 -3.61
N PHE A 102 5.19 17.20 -3.93
CA PHE A 102 5.04 16.72 -5.30
C PHE A 102 3.62 16.91 -5.81
N LEU A 103 2.61 16.51 -5.03
CA LEU A 103 1.20 16.62 -5.41
C LEU A 103 0.73 18.08 -5.56
N LEU A 104 1.35 19.03 -4.86
CA LEU A 104 1.04 20.45 -4.98
C LEU A 104 1.64 21.14 -6.21
N LYS A 105 2.43 20.43 -7.04
CA LYS A 105 3.03 21.02 -8.24
C LYS A 105 1.96 21.37 -9.28
N LYS A 106 1.90 22.66 -9.64
CA LYS A 106 1.01 23.17 -10.71
C LYS A 106 1.26 22.59 -12.10
N SER A 107 2.41 21.97 -12.31
CA SER A 107 2.79 21.33 -13.57
C SER A 107 2.17 19.94 -13.76
N LEU A 108 1.52 19.38 -12.74
CA LEU A 108 0.86 18.08 -12.85
C LEU A 108 -0.37 18.21 -13.75
N PRO A 109 -0.53 17.32 -14.76
CA PRO A 109 -1.77 17.22 -15.50
C PRO A 109 -2.97 16.97 -14.58
N PRO A 110 -4.12 17.62 -14.79
CA PRO A 110 -5.29 17.48 -13.91
C PRO A 110 -5.88 16.06 -13.92
N ASP A 111 -5.57 15.27 -14.94
CA ASP A 111 -6.01 13.89 -15.17
C ASP A 111 -4.99 12.83 -14.70
N SER A 112 -3.92 13.23 -14.01
CA SER A 112 -2.83 12.34 -13.57
C SER A 112 -3.28 11.16 -12.71
N LEU A 113 -4.43 11.26 -12.05
CA LEU A 113 -4.99 10.21 -11.17
C LEU A 113 -6.38 9.73 -11.65
N SER A 114 -6.68 9.89 -12.93
CA SER A 114 -8.00 9.54 -13.50
C SER A 114 -8.37 8.05 -13.37
N SER A 115 -7.38 7.17 -13.31
CA SER A 115 -7.52 5.71 -13.10
C SER A 115 -7.57 5.29 -11.63
N THR A 116 -7.29 6.20 -10.70
CA THR A 116 -7.10 5.88 -9.28
C THR A 116 -8.30 6.34 -8.46
N SER A 117 -9.01 5.40 -7.85
CA SER A 117 -10.00 5.73 -6.82
C SER A 117 -9.29 5.98 -5.50
N PHE A 118 -9.48 7.15 -4.89
CA PHE A 118 -8.82 7.48 -3.63
C PHE A 118 -9.79 7.90 -2.52
N SER A 119 -9.36 7.72 -1.27
CA SER A 119 -10.04 8.22 -0.07
C SER A 119 -9.01 8.78 0.90
N VAL A 120 -9.38 9.82 1.64
CA VAL A 120 -8.48 10.49 2.60
C VAL A 120 -9.05 10.39 4.01
N PHE A 121 -8.25 9.90 4.95
CA PHE A 121 -8.57 9.85 6.37
C PHE A 121 -7.64 10.81 7.13
N GLY A 122 -8.19 11.97 7.52
CA GLY A 122 -7.48 13.00 8.26
C GLY A 122 -7.55 12.78 9.76
N LEU A 123 -6.39 12.68 10.41
CA LEU A 123 -6.25 12.71 11.86
C LEU A 123 -5.84 14.10 12.33
N GLY A 124 -6.65 14.70 13.18
CA GLY A 124 -6.40 16.04 13.70
C GLY A 124 -7.18 16.28 14.98
N ASP A 125 -6.86 17.40 15.61
CA ASP A 125 -7.48 17.85 16.85
C ASP A 125 -8.25 19.15 16.58
N SER A 126 -9.55 19.14 16.90
CA SER A 126 -10.45 20.28 16.71
C SER A 126 -10.10 21.50 17.56
N SER A 127 -9.25 21.33 18.59
CA SER A 127 -8.74 22.45 19.39
C SER A 127 -7.76 23.35 18.63
N TYR A 128 -7.27 22.92 17.46
CA TYR A 128 -6.38 23.72 16.61
C TYR A 128 -7.16 24.46 15.53
N ALA A 129 -6.78 25.72 15.29
CA ALA A 129 -7.40 26.58 14.27
C ALA A 129 -7.38 25.95 12.86
N LYS A 130 -6.35 25.14 12.55
CA LYS A 130 -6.19 24.43 11.28
C LYS A 130 -6.55 22.95 11.41
N PHE A 131 -7.78 22.67 11.83
CA PHE A 131 -8.28 21.30 11.96
C PHE A 131 -8.25 20.55 10.61
N ASN A 132 -7.50 19.44 10.56
CA ASN A 132 -7.33 18.54 9.41
C ASN A 132 -6.83 19.22 8.13
N ALA A 133 -6.06 20.31 8.25
CA ALA A 133 -5.62 21.09 7.09
C ALA A 133 -4.79 20.30 6.08
N VAL A 134 -4.04 19.28 6.50
CA VAL A 134 -3.23 18.43 5.60
C VAL A 134 -4.10 17.45 4.79
N ALA A 135 -5.25 17.07 5.33
CA ALA A 135 -6.16 16.12 4.69
C ALA A 135 -7.22 16.81 3.80
N LYS A 136 -7.33 18.13 3.86
CA LYS A 136 -8.27 18.96 3.09
C LYS A 136 -7.59 19.51 1.84
#